data_AF-A0A917P567-F1
#
_entry.id   AF-A0A917P567-F1
#
_cell.length_a   1.000
_cell.length_b   1.000
_cell.length_c   1.000
_cell.angle_alpha   90.00
_cell.angle_beta   90.00
_cell.angle_gamma   90.00
#
_symmetry.space_group_name_H-M   'P 1'
#
loop_
_entity.id
_entity.type
_entity.pdbx_description
1 polymer ?
#
loop_
_entity_poly.entity_id
_entity_poly.type
_entity_poly.pdbx_seq_one_letter_code
_entity_poly.pdbx_strand_id
1 'polypeptide(L)'
;MTAPGPVPRPAEPRPRPAAGVPLTPARRRRIRDRNLTLLRLAWGLMALALLAFTLWQPGDWPVKLGAWVLLTLLADESGGWYGYLGTALGVLPYFSSHAPPAQWLVILPLVGAALIAGLIVKHAGGPLVLPFAFAAFALPILLTERLGPSLDTTLTLPSNAQFRASSLGLAAAALAFSFVRQALGIYLRRRAEQPHPVSAPPLPDAGLPDA
;
A
#
# COMPACT_ATOMS: atom_id res chain seq x y z
N MET A 1 -36.05 -4.21 73.37
CA MET A 1 -34.85 -5.05 73.14
C MET A 1 -34.53 -4.99 71.66
N THR A 2 -33.64 -4.07 71.29
CA THR A 2 -33.24 -3.80 69.90
C THR A 2 -32.01 -4.62 69.58
N ALA A 3 -32.09 -5.49 68.57
CA ALA A 3 -30.98 -6.33 68.15
C ALA A 3 -29.84 -5.48 67.53
N PRO A 4 -28.57 -5.78 67.83
CA PRO A 4 -27.44 -5.06 67.25
C PRO A 4 -27.37 -5.31 65.74
N GLY A 5 -27.29 -4.22 64.97
CA GLY A 5 -27.16 -4.27 63.51
C GLY A 5 -25.84 -4.90 63.06
N PRO A 6 -25.81 -5.50 61.84
CA PRO A 6 -24.63 -6.19 61.33
C PRO A 6 -23.45 -5.24 61.14
N VAL A 7 -22.30 -5.63 61.71
CA VAL A 7 -21.03 -4.89 61.60
C VAL A 7 -20.58 -4.89 60.12
N PRO A 8 -20.28 -3.73 59.52
CA PRO A 8 -19.77 -3.67 58.15
C PRO A 8 -18.42 -4.38 58.06
N ARG A 9 -18.32 -5.39 57.18
CA ARG A 9 -17.06 -6.09 56.92
C ARG A 9 -16.02 -5.10 56.36
N PRO A 10 -14.77 -5.13 56.86
CA PRO A 10 -13.69 -4.35 56.26
C PRO A 10 -13.56 -4.70 54.78
N ALA A 11 -13.55 -3.68 53.92
CA ALA A 11 -13.36 -3.86 52.50
C ALA A 11 -12.00 -4.53 52.26
N GLU A 12 -12.03 -5.75 51.75
CA GLU A 12 -10.86 -6.53 51.41
C GLU A 12 -9.99 -5.72 50.42
N PRO A 13 -8.71 -5.47 50.72
CA PRO A 13 -7.86 -4.68 49.84
C PRO A 13 -7.75 -5.39 48.49
N ARG A 14 -8.38 -4.82 47.45
CA ARG A 14 -8.24 -5.32 46.09
C ARG A 14 -6.74 -5.37 45.77
N PRO A 15 -6.17 -6.53 45.41
CA PRO A 15 -4.77 -6.62 45.04
C PRO A 15 -4.52 -5.64 43.90
N ARG A 16 -3.68 -4.62 44.15
CA ARG A 16 -3.22 -3.71 43.09
C ARG A 16 -2.57 -4.58 42.02
N PRO A 17 -3.01 -4.54 40.76
CA PRO A 17 -2.37 -5.31 39.70
C PRO A 17 -0.89 -4.91 39.69
N ALA A 18 -0.01 -5.89 39.90
CA ALA A 18 1.42 -5.67 39.94
C ALA A 18 1.84 -4.91 38.68
N ALA A 19 2.31 -3.69 38.86
CA ALA A 19 2.82 -2.88 37.77
C ALA A 19 4.02 -3.62 37.16
N GLY A 20 3.87 -4.13 35.94
CA GLY A 20 4.99 -4.73 35.19
C GLY A 20 4.83 -6.16 34.69
N VAL A 21 3.62 -6.74 34.65
CA VAL A 21 3.45 -8.06 33.98
C VAL A 21 3.94 -7.95 32.52
N PRO A 22 5.00 -8.67 32.13
CA PRO A 22 5.54 -8.59 30.78
C PRO A 22 4.49 -9.02 29.77
N LEU A 23 4.28 -8.23 28.72
CA LEU A 23 3.36 -8.62 27.64
C LEU A 23 3.82 -9.95 27.02
N THR A 24 2.89 -10.91 26.97
CA THR A 24 3.12 -12.19 26.28
C THR A 24 3.51 -11.95 24.82
N PRO A 25 4.36 -12.81 24.22
CA PRO A 25 4.82 -12.64 22.84
C PRO A 25 3.66 -12.58 21.83
N ALA A 26 2.58 -13.33 22.07
CA ALA A 26 1.35 -13.27 21.28
C ALA A 26 0.68 -11.88 21.33
N ARG A 27 0.59 -11.27 22.51
CA ARG A 27 0.02 -9.92 22.69
C ARG A 27 0.88 -8.85 22.01
N ARG A 28 2.21 -8.96 22.08
CA ARG A 28 3.14 -8.05 21.37
C ARG A 28 2.97 -8.14 19.86
N ARG A 29 2.86 -9.35 19.28
CA ARG A 29 2.59 -9.54 17.85
C ARG A 29 1.28 -8.89 17.43
N ARG A 30 0.18 -9.15 18.15
CA ARG A 30 -1.13 -8.54 17.87
C ARG A 30 -1.09 -7.00 17.89
N ILE A 31 -0.43 -6.39 18.87
CA ILE A 31 -0.28 -4.93 18.95
C ILE A 31 0.52 -4.40 17.75
N ARG A 32 1.63 -5.06 17.40
CA ARG A 32 2.45 -4.68 16.24
C ARG A 32 1.64 -4.77 14.95
N ASP A 33 0.92 -5.86 14.72
CA ASP A 33 0.14 -6.08 13.50
C ASP A 33 -1.01 -5.07 13.40
N ARG A 34 -1.65 -4.73 14.53
CA ARG A 34 -2.64 -3.64 14.61
C ARG A 34 -2.02 -2.29 14.25
N ASN A 35 -0.88 -1.95 14.85
CA ASN A 35 -0.22 -0.66 14.59
C ASN A 35 0.24 -0.56 13.13
N LEU A 36 0.74 -1.65 12.54
CA LEU A 36 1.08 -1.72 11.11
C LEU A 36 -0.14 -1.54 10.22
N THR A 37 -1.28 -2.11 10.60
CA THR A 37 -2.54 -1.94 9.88
C THR A 37 -3.00 -0.48 9.92
N LEU A 38 -2.97 0.15 11.10
CA LEU A 38 -3.31 1.57 11.25
C LEU A 38 -2.36 2.47 10.44
N LEU A 39 -1.06 2.17 10.45
CA LEU A 39 -0.08 2.91 9.66
C LEU A 39 -0.36 2.81 8.16
N ARG A 40 -0.72 1.60 7.67
CA ARG A 40 -1.12 1.41 6.27
C ARG A 40 -2.36 2.21 5.93
N LEU A 41 -3.42 2.14 6.74
CA LEU A 41 -4.63 2.92 6.53
C LEU A 41 -4.34 4.43 6.50
N ALA A 42 -3.54 4.93 7.44
CA ALA A 42 -3.15 6.34 7.49
C ALA A 42 -2.35 6.75 6.24
N TRP A 43 -1.41 5.90 5.80
CA TRP A 43 -0.64 6.14 4.58
C TRP A 43 -1.52 6.18 3.33
N GLY A 44 -2.46 5.24 3.19
CA GLY A 44 -3.41 5.21 2.08
C GLY A 44 -4.29 6.45 2.02
N LEU A 45 -4.85 6.83 3.16
CA LEU A 45 -5.67 8.05 3.28
C LEU A 45 -4.87 9.31 2.97
N MET A 46 -3.63 9.40 3.45
CA MET A 46 -2.75 10.52 3.18
C MET A 46 -2.42 10.62 1.68
N ALA A 47 -2.13 9.50 1.02
CA ALA A 47 -1.86 9.46 -0.42
C ALA A 47 -3.09 9.89 -1.23
N LEU A 48 -4.30 9.43 -0.86
CA LEU A 48 -5.55 9.87 -1.48
C LEU A 48 -5.84 11.36 -1.25
N ALA A 49 -5.64 11.86 -0.03
CA ALA A 49 -5.85 13.26 0.31
C ALA A 49 -4.89 14.17 -0.47
N LEU A 50 -3.62 13.78 -0.56
CA LEU A 50 -2.63 14.48 -1.36
C LEU A 50 -3.00 14.46 -2.84
N LEU A 51 -3.42 13.30 -3.36
CA LEU A 51 -3.87 13.16 -4.75
C LEU A 51 -5.08 14.07 -5.05
N ALA A 52 -6.09 14.03 -4.19
CA ALA A 52 -7.28 14.88 -4.32
C ALA A 52 -6.89 16.36 -4.30
N PHE A 53 -6.04 16.76 -3.35
CA PHE A 53 -5.53 18.13 -3.28
C PHE A 53 -4.80 18.54 -4.57
N THR A 54 -3.86 17.73 -5.06
CA THR A 54 -3.10 18.02 -6.30
C THR A 54 -4.01 18.09 -7.54
N LEU A 55 -5.01 17.23 -7.64
CA LEU A 55 -5.95 17.24 -8.75
C LEU A 55 -6.93 18.42 -8.67
N TRP A 56 -7.23 18.92 -7.47
CA TRP A 56 -8.09 20.08 -7.25
C TRP A 56 -7.43 21.43 -7.60
N GLN A 57 -6.14 21.58 -7.33
CA GLN A 57 -5.40 22.83 -7.59
C GLN A 57 -5.21 23.09 -9.10
N PRO A 58 -5.13 24.35 -9.57
CA PRO A 58 -4.73 24.63 -10.94
C PRO A 58 -3.30 24.14 -11.20
N GLY A 59 -3.01 23.68 -12.41
CA GLY A 59 -1.66 23.26 -12.77
C GLY A 59 -1.58 22.52 -14.10
N ASP A 60 -0.36 22.38 -14.61
CA ASP A 60 -0.10 21.75 -15.90
C ASP A 60 -0.46 20.26 -15.87
N TRP A 61 -1.00 19.79 -16.99
CA TRP A 61 -1.43 18.41 -17.14
C TRP A 61 -0.31 17.37 -16.92
N PRO A 62 0.98 17.58 -17.25
CA PRO A 62 2.02 16.57 -17.03
C PRO A 62 2.25 16.31 -15.54
N VAL A 63 2.21 17.38 -14.73
CA VAL A 63 2.38 17.30 -13.28
C VAL A 63 1.20 16.57 -12.66
N LYS A 64 -0.03 16.94 -13.06
CA LYS A 64 -1.26 16.28 -12.60
C LYS A 64 -1.30 14.80 -12.98
N LEU A 65 -0.95 14.47 -14.23
CA LEU A 65 -0.89 13.09 -14.73
C LEU A 65 0.13 12.29 -13.92
N GLY A 66 1.33 12.84 -13.73
CA GLY A 66 2.38 12.18 -12.99
C GLY A 66 1.99 11.93 -11.54
N ALA A 67 1.46 12.95 -10.86
CA ALA A 67 0.94 12.82 -9.50
C ALA A 67 -0.20 11.79 -9.43
N TRP A 68 -1.10 11.79 -10.42
CA TRP A 68 -2.20 10.84 -10.47
C TRP A 68 -1.73 9.40 -10.57
N VAL A 69 -0.85 9.08 -11.52
CA VAL A 69 -0.29 7.73 -11.67
C VAL A 69 0.50 7.32 -10.43
N LEU A 70 1.43 8.17 -9.98
CA LEU A 70 2.32 7.86 -8.86
C LEU A 70 1.54 7.65 -7.56
N LEU A 71 0.69 8.61 -7.18
CA LEU A 71 -0.03 8.56 -5.91
C LEU A 71 -1.10 7.48 -5.92
N THR A 72 -1.72 7.17 -7.07
CA THR A 72 -2.64 6.04 -7.18
C THR A 72 -1.93 4.72 -6.90
N LEU A 73 -0.77 4.49 -7.52
CA LEU A 73 -0.01 3.25 -7.32
C LEU A 73 0.61 3.18 -5.91
N LEU A 74 1.00 4.31 -5.32
CA LEU A 74 1.45 4.35 -3.91
C LEU A 74 0.29 4.13 -2.93
N ALA A 75 -0.89 4.67 -3.20
CA ALA A 75 -2.09 4.44 -2.41
C ALA A 75 -2.46 2.95 -2.46
N ASP A 76 -2.35 2.33 -3.63
CA ASP A 76 -2.60 0.89 -3.80
C ASP A 76 -1.78 0.00 -2.85
N GLU A 77 -0.52 0.37 -2.57
CA GLU A 77 0.35 -0.36 -1.63
C GLU A 77 -0.19 -0.43 -0.19
N SER A 78 -1.12 0.45 0.17
CA SER A 78 -1.70 0.52 1.51
C SER A 78 -2.88 -0.41 1.75
N GLY A 79 -3.51 -0.94 0.69
CA GLY A 79 -4.68 -1.79 0.87
C GLY A 79 -5.45 -2.21 -0.39
N GLY A 80 -4.92 -2.05 -1.61
CA GLY A 80 -5.54 -2.50 -2.86
C GLY A 80 -6.79 -1.71 -3.30
N TRP A 81 -7.76 -1.52 -2.40
CA TRP A 81 -8.96 -0.71 -2.68
C TRP A 81 -8.63 0.77 -2.87
N TYR A 82 -7.59 1.26 -2.19
CA TYR A 82 -7.08 2.62 -2.35
C TYR A 82 -6.58 2.91 -3.77
N GLY A 83 -6.05 1.91 -4.49
CA GLY A 83 -5.65 2.07 -5.89
C GLY A 83 -6.84 2.40 -6.78
N TYR A 84 -7.93 1.63 -6.65
CA TYR A 84 -9.16 1.89 -7.42
C TYR A 84 -9.78 3.26 -7.08
N LEU A 85 -9.76 3.68 -5.82
CA LEU A 85 -10.19 5.02 -5.45
C LEU A 85 -9.28 6.11 -6.03
N GLY A 86 -7.97 5.91 -6.01
CA GLY A 86 -7.00 6.81 -6.66
C GLY A 86 -7.27 6.94 -8.15
N THR A 87 -7.58 5.83 -8.84
CA THR A 87 -8.01 5.88 -10.24
C THR A 87 -9.31 6.64 -10.41
N ALA A 88 -10.31 6.39 -9.56
CA ALA A 88 -11.58 7.12 -9.61
C ALA A 88 -11.39 8.64 -9.40
N LEU A 89 -10.45 9.05 -8.55
CA LEU A 89 -10.11 10.47 -8.34
C LEU A 89 -9.59 11.17 -9.60
N GLY A 90 -9.24 10.46 -10.67
CA GLY A 90 -8.90 11.07 -11.96
C GLY A 90 -10.01 11.96 -12.54
N VAL A 91 -11.27 11.74 -12.14
CA VAL A 91 -12.42 12.57 -12.54
C VAL A 91 -12.47 13.91 -11.80
N LEU A 92 -11.72 14.06 -10.71
CA LEU A 92 -11.81 15.22 -9.82
C LEU A 92 -11.55 16.58 -10.51
N PRO A 93 -10.63 16.72 -11.50
CA PRO A 93 -10.43 17.98 -12.21
C PRO A 93 -11.68 18.55 -12.88
N TYR A 94 -12.67 17.71 -13.24
CA TYR A 94 -13.95 18.17 -13.81
C TYR A 94 -14.88 18.83 -12.80
N PHE A 95 -14.64 18.62 -11.50
CA PHE A 95 -15.43 19.20 -10.42
C PHE A 95 -14.76 20.41 -9.78
N SER A 96 -13.54 20.77 -10.21
CA SER A 96 -12.83 21.93 -9.69
C SER A 96 -13.40 23.24 -10.27
N SER A 97 -13.15 24.36 -9.59
CA SER A 97 -13.52 25.70 -10.10
C SER A 97 -12.71 26.14 -11.32
N HIS A 98 -11.71 25.35 -11.73
CA HIS A 98 -10.84 25.62 -12.85
C HIS A 98 -11.17 24.66 -13.99
N ALA A 99 -11.14 25.16 -15.24
CA ALA A 99 -11.31 24.28 -16.38
C ALA A 99 -10.20 23.20 -16.37
N PRO A 100 -10.55 21.91 -16.51
CA PRO A 100 -9.54 20.87 -16.61
C PRO A 100 -8.68 21.13 -17.87
N PRO A 101 -7.40 20.73 -17.85
CA PRO A 101 -6.57 20.82 -19.04
C PRO A 101 -7.24 20.10 -20.22
N ALA A 102 -7.20 20.66 -21.43
CA ALA A 102 -7.88 20.08 -22.59
C ALA A 102 -7.44 18.63 -22.86
N GLN A 103 -6.17 18.33 -22.56
CA GLN A 103 -5.55 17.00 -22.66
C GLN A 103 -6.22 15.97 -21.75
N TRP A 104 -6.86 16.41 -20.66
CA TRP A 104 -7.43 15.53 -19.64
C TRP A 104 -8.57 14.65 -20.17
N LEU A 105 -9.27 15.10 -21.21
CA LEU A 105 -10.30 14.31 -21.92
C LEU A 105 -9.74 13.03 -22.55
N VAL A 106 -8.48 13.04 -22.99
CA VAL A 106 -7.79 11.86 -23.54
C VAL A 106 -7.09 11.09 -22.42
N ILE A 107 -6.46 11.81 -21.49
CA ILE A 107 -5.71 11.23 -20.37
C ILE A 107 -6.60 10.36 -19.49
N LEU A 108 -7.77 10.86 -19.08
CA LEU A 108 -8.65 10.19 -18.13
C LEU A 108 -9.04 8.78 -18.60
N PRO A 109 -9.66 8.57 -19.78
CA PRO A 109 -10.06 7.24 -20.22
C PRO A 109 -8.84 6.34 -20.52
N LEU A 110 -7.79 6.88 -21.17
CA LEU A 110 -6.63 6.08 -21.57
C LEU A 110 -5.83 5.60 -20.35
N VAL A 111 -5.38 6.55 -19.51
CA VAL A 111 -4.56 6.25 -18.35
C VAL A 111 -5.41 5.62 -17.25
N GLY A 112 -6.67 6.00 -17.10
CA GLY A 112 -7.59 5.38 -16.15
C GLY A 112 -7.82 3.89 -16.45
N ALA A 113 -8.10 3.54 -17.71
CA ALA A 113 -8.25 2.14 -18.10
C ALA A 113 -6.94 1.36 -17.92
N ALA A 114 -5.80 1.96 -18.30
CA ALA A 114 -4.47 1.37 -18.09
C ALA A 114 -4.16 1.13 -16.61
N LEU A 115 -4.50 2.08 -15.73
CA LEU A 115 -4.36 1.93 -14.28
C LEU A 115 -5.22 0.78 -13.77
N ILE A 116 -6.51 0.72 -14.13
CA ILE A 116 -7.41 -0.37 -13.74
C ILE A 116 -6.85 -1.72 -14.19
N ALA A 117 -6.45 -1.85 -15.45
CA ALA A 117 -5.87 -3.08 -15.98
C ALA A 117 -4.61 -3.48 -15.20
N GLY A 118 -3.69 -2.54 -14.97
CA GLY A 118 -2.48 -2.77 -14.19
C GLY A 118 -2.77 -3.19 -12.75
N LEU A 119 -3.75 -2.57 -12.09
CA LEU A 119 -4.18 -2.89 -10.73
C LEU A 119 -4.84 -4.28 -10.65
N ILE A 120 -5.68 -4.64 -11.61
CA ILE A 120 -6.28 -5.98 -11.70
C ILE A 120 -5.19 -7.04 -11.82
N VAL A 121 -4.24 -6.85 -12.74
CA VAL A 121 -3.13 -7.78 -12.96
C VAL A 121 -2.27 -7.88 -11.70
N LYS A 122 -1.93 -6.74 -11.07
CA LYS A 122 -1.16 -6.70 -9.82
C LYS A 122 -1.86 -7.44 -8.67
N HIS A 123 -3.17 -7.30 -8.53
CA HIS A 123 -3.94 -7.99 -7.49
C HIS A 123 -4.15 -9.48 -7.77
N ALA A 124 -4.00 -9.92 -9.02
CA ALA A 124 -4.17 -11.31 -9.39
C ALA A 124 -2.99 -12.22 -8.96
N GLY A 125 -1.83 -11.68 -8.55
CA GLY A 125 -0.71 -12.55 -8.15
C GLY A 125 0.45 -11.90 -7.39
N GLY A 126 1.55 -12.65 -7.28
CA GLY A 126 2.75 -12.27 -6.52
C GLY A 126 3.72 -11.34 -7.29
N PRO A 127 4.94 -11.09 -6.78
CA PRO A 127 5.90 -10.12 -7.37
C PRO A 127 6.28 -10.37 -8.82
N LEU A 128 6.19 -11.63 -9.28
CA LEU A 128 6.43 -12.00 -10.67
C LEU A 128 5.40 -11.42 -11.64
N VAL A 129 4.26 -10.92 -11.14
CA VAL A 129 3.20 -10.34 -11.93
C VAL A 129 3.42 -8.83 -12.19
N LEU A 130 4.35 -8.18 -11.47
CA LEU A 130 4.64 -6.75 -11.64
C LEU A 130 5.08 -6.36 -13.07
N PRO A 131 5.93 -7.13 -13.79
CA PRO A 131 6.25 -6.83 -15.19
C PRO A 131 5.00 -6.88 -16.09
N PHE A 132 4.09 -7.82 -15.82
CA PHE A 132 2.82 -7.93 -16.57
C PHE A 132 1.87 -6.78 -16.22
N ALA A 133 1.84 -6.34 -14.96
CA ALA A 133 1.07 -5.16 -14.56
C ALA A 133 1.61 -3.89 -15.26
N PHE A 134 2.94 -3.75 -15.36
CA PHE A 134 3.55 -2.67 -16.14
C PHE A 134 3.20 -2.79 -17.62
N ALA A 135 3.28 -3.98 -18.21
CA ALA A 135 2.91 -4.20 -19.60
C ALA A 135 1.43 -3.87 -19.85
N ALA A 136 0.53 -4.29 -18.96
CA ALA A 136 -0.91 -3.98 -19.05
C ALA A 136 -1.20 -2.48 -18.96
N PHE A 137 -0.38 -1.73 -18.22
CA PHE A 137 -0.46 -0.27 -18.17
C PHE A 137 0.17 0.41 -19.40
N ALA A 138 1.36 -0.03 -19.81
CA ALA A 138 2.16 0.62 -20.83
C ALA A 138 1.65 0.32 -22.25
N LEU A 139 1.15 -0.89 -22.50
CA LEU A 139 0.79 -1.35 -23.83
C LEU A 139 -0.36 -0.54 -24.45
N PRO A 140 -1.46 -0.20 -23.74
CA PRO A 140 -2.47 0.71 -24.28
C PRO A 140 -1.91 2.08 -24.65
N ILE A 141 -1.00 2.63 -23.84
CA ILE A 141 -0.37 3.94 -24.08
C ILE A 141 0.49 3.90 -25.36
N LEU A 142 1.34 2.87 -25.48
CA LEU A 142 2.22 2.69 -26.64
C LEU A 142 1.45 2.34 -27.92
N LEU A 143 0.39 1.54 -27.82
CA LEU A 143 -0.49 1.26 -28.96
C LEU A 143 -1.21 2.52 -29.43
N THR A 144 -1.71 3.34 -28.50
CA THR A 144 -2.37 4.60 -28.84
C THR A 144 -1.39 5.60 -29.47
N GLU A 145 -0.13 5.63 -29.04
CA GLU A 145 0.92 6.40 -29.71
C GLU A 145 1.15 5.96 -31.17
N ARG A 146 1.14 4.65 -31.42
CA ARG A 146 1.41 4.08 -32.76
C ARG A 146 0.21 4.14 -33.70
N LEU A 147 -0.99 3.88 -33.18
CA LEU A 147 -2.21 3.72 -33.96
C LEU A 147 -3.13 4.95 -33.89
N GLY A 148 -2.95 5.82 -32.90
CA GLY A 148 -3.76 7.03 -32.72
C GLY A 148 -3.77 7.92 -33.96
N PRO A 149 -2.61 8.27 -34.54
CA PRO A 149 -2.56 9.12 -35.73
C PRO A 149 -3.24 8.52 -36.97
N SER A 150 -3.37 7.20 -37.07
CA SER A 150 -4.08 6.55 -38.18
C SER A 150 -5.60 6.53 -37.98
N LEU A 151 -6.07 6.68 -36.74
CA LEU A 151 -7.50 6.76 -36.41
C LEU A 151 -7.98 8.22 -36.44
N ASP A 152 -7.17 9.13 -35.90
CA ASP A 152 -7.45 10.56 -35.86
C ASP A 152 -6.14 11.36 -35.79
N THR A 153 -5.86 12.12 -36.84
CA THR A 153 -4.64 12.93 -36.95
C THR A 153 -4.57 14.07 -35.93
N THR A 154 -5.69 14.40 -35.27
CA THR A 154 -5.73 15.43 -34.22
C THR A 154 -5.27 14.90 -32.84
N LEU A 155 -5.16 13.59 -32.65
CA LEU A 155 -4.65 12.95 -31.44
C LEU A 155 -3.12 13.00 -31.35
N THR A 156 -2.58 14.18 -31.03
CA THR A 156 -1.12 14.41 -30.92
C THR A 156 -0.55 14.14 -29.52
N LEU A 157 -1.41 14.05 -28.51
CA LEU A 157 -1.01 13.88 -27.12
C LEU A 157 -0.21 12.58 -26.86
N PRO A 158 -0.64 11.40 -27.35
CA PRO A 158 0.04 10.14 -27.06
C PRO A 158 1.46 10.07 -27.65
N SER A 159 1.71 10.78 -28.77
CA SER A 159 3.03 10.91 -29.38
C SER A 159 3.98 11.90 -28.69
N ASN A 160 3.51 12.61 -27.66
CA ASN A 160 4.33 13.57 -26.93
C ASN A 160 5.31 12.83 -25.98
N ALA A 161 6.61 13.09 -26.15
CA ALA A 161 7.66 12.52 -25.29
C ALA A 161 7.45 12.83 -23.80
N GLN A 162 6.92 14.01 -23.47
CA GLN A 162 6.59 14.42 -22.11
C GLN A 162 5.43 13.59 -21.54
N PHE A 163 4.41 13.29 -22.34
CA PHE A 163 3.29 12.43 -21.92
C PHE A 163 3.78 11.04 -21.55
N ARG A 164 4.65 10.44 -22.39
CA ARG A 164 5.25 9.12 -22.09
C ARG A 164 6.13 9.17 -20.86
N ALA A 165 6.98 10.20 -20.72
CA ALA A 165 7.86 10.34 -19.56
C ALA A 165 7.07 10.47 -18.26
N SER A 166 6.03 11.31 -18.24
CA SER A 166 5.17 11.52 -17.07
C SER A 166 4.32 10.29 -16.72
N SER A 167 3.76 9.59 -17.70
CA SER A 167 2.93 8.40 -17.44
C SER A 167 3.77 7.15 -17.15
N LEU A 168 4.61 6.72 -18.10
CA LEU A 168 5.37 5.48 -18.01
C LEU A 168 6.51 5.57 -16.99
N GLY A 169 7.20 6.71 -16.92
CA GLY A 169 8.30 6.90 -15.99
C GLY A 169 7.85 6.81 -14.53
N LEU A 170 6.72 7.44 -14.19
CA LEU A 170 6.20 7.42 -12.84
C LEU A 170 5.49 6.10 -12.50
N ALA A 171 4.84 5.45 -13.47
CA ALA A 171 4.36 4.09 -13.30
C ALA A 171 5.52 3.12 -13.01
N ALA A 172 6.61 3.21 -13.78
CA ALA A 172 7.80 2.39 -13.57
C ALA A 172 8.41 2.64 -12.18
N ALA A 173 8.53 3.91 -11.76
CA ALA A 173 9.03 4.26 -10.43
C ALA A 173 8.15 3.66 -9.30
N ALA A 174 6.83 3.77 -9.43
CA ALA A 174 5.91 3.24 -8.44
C ALA A 174 5.93 1.70 -8.38
N LEU A 175 6.02 1.02 -9.52
CA LEU A 175 6.12 -0.43 -9.58
C LEU A 175 7.49 -0.94 -9.09
N ALA A 176 8.57 -0.20 -9.34
CA ALA A 176 9.88 -0.49 -8.77
C ALA A 176 9.84 -0.39 -7.23
N PHE A 177 9.18 0.63 -6.69
CA PHE A 177 8.93 0.73 -5.24
C PHE A 177 8.13 -0.47 -4.73
N SER A 178 7.07 -0.88 -5.44
CA SER A 178 6.28 -2.08 -5.11
C SER A 178 7.15 -3.34 -5.08
N PHE A 179 8.00 -3.52 -6.10
CA PHE A 179 8.92 -4.65 -6.19
C PHE A 179 9.88 -4.71 -5.00
N VAL A 180 10.54 -3.59 -4.67
CA VAL A 180 11.47 -3.50 -3.52
C VAL A 180 10.75 -3.86 -2.23
N ARG A 181 9.54 -3.34 -2.01
CA ARG A 181 8.74 -3.65 -0.82
C ARG A 181 8.38 -5.13 -0.74
N GLN A 182 7.96 -5.74 -1.84
CA GLN A 182 7.60 -7.15 -1.90
C GLN A 182 8.82 -8.05 -1.66
N ALA A 183 9.97 -7.72 -2.29
CA ALA A 183 11.23 -8.42 -2.09
C ALA A 183 11.69 -8.36 -0.62
N LEU A 184 11.61 -7.18 0.01
CA LEU A 184 11.95 -7.00 1.41
C LEU A 184 11.01 -7.80 2.33
N GLY A 185 9.71 -7.82 2.02
CA GLY A 185 8.72 -8.61 2.76
C GLY A 185 9.02 -10.11 2.73
N ILE A 186 9.37 -10.64 1.55
CA ILE A 186 9.77 -12.04 1.37
C ILE A 186 11.07 -12.32 2.14
N TYR A 187 12.06 -11.44 2.01
CA TYR A 187 13.35 -11.58 2.69
C TYR A 187 13.19 -11.62 4.22
N LEU A 188 12.45 -10.67 4.80
CA LEU A 188 12.22 -10.60 6.24
C LEU A 188 11.42 -11.80 6.77
N ARG A 189 10.43 -12.29 6.00
CA ARG A 189 9.69 -13.50 6.37
C ARG A 189 10.61 -14.73 6.39
N ARG A 190 11.42 -14.92 5.35
CA ARG A 190 12.41 -16.02 5.29
C ARG A 190 13.39 -15.96 6.46
N ARG A 191 13.86 -14.76 6.84
CA ARG A 191 14.75 -14.59 7.99
C ARG A 191 14.06 -14.94 9.32
N ALA A 192 12.78 -14.65 9.46
CA ALA A 192 12.02 -14.98 10.67
C ALA A 192 11.68 -16.48 10.78
N GLU A 193 11.66 -17.20 9.64
CA GLU A 193 11.39 -18.63 9.56
C GLU A 193 12.66 -19.49 9.69
N GLN A 194 13.86 -18.91 9.63
CA GLN A 194 15.10 -19.64 9.89
C GLN A 194 15.06 -20.21 11.32
N PRO A 195 15.04 -21.55 11.48
CA PRO A 195 15.03 -22.17 12.80
C PRO A 195 16.26 -21.72 13.57
N HIS A 196 16.08 -21.26 14.81
CA HIS A 196 17.21 -21.22 15.73
C HIS A 196 17.80 -22.63 15.78
N PRO A 197 19.13 -22.78 15.66
CA PRO A 197 19.76 -24.08 15.84
C PRO A 197 19.31 -24.60 17.19
N VAL A 198 18.51 -25.68 17.18
CA VAL A 198 18.08 -26.36 18.38
C VAL A 198 19.37 -26.72 19.11
N SER A 199 19.58 -26.12 20.27
CA SER A 199 20.69 -26.50 21.15
C SER A 199 20.63 -28.01 21.25
N ALA A 200 21.68 -28.69 20.79
CA ALA A 200 21.75 -30.14 20.80
C ALA A 200 21.34 -30.63 22.19
N PRO A 201 20.51 -31.68 22.30
CA PRO A 201 20.14 -32.21 23.60
C PRO A 201 21.42 -32.45 24.42
N PRO A 202 21.43 -32.09 25.71
CA PRO A 202 22.60 -32.30 26.55
C PRO A 202 23.01 -33.77 26.40
N LEU A 203 24.30 -33.98 26.08
CA LEU A 203 24.88 -35.32 26.03
C LEU A 203 24.50 -36.02 27.34
N PRO A 204 23.93 -37.24 27.29
CA PRO A 204 23.70 -38.00 28.51
C PRO A 204 25.05 -38.09 29.23
N ASP A 205 25.08 -37.68 30.50
CA ASP A 205 26.25 -37.83 31.36
C ASP A 205 26.73 -39.27 31.21
N ALA A 206 27.86 -39.44 30.52
CA ALA A 206 28.56 -40.70 30.48
C ALA A 206 29.08 -40.90 31.90
N GLY A 207 28.28 -41.59 32.71
CA GLY A 207 28.61 -41.92 34.09
C GLY A 207 30.03 -42.46 34.12
N LEU A 208 30.92 -41.68 34.75
CA LEU A 208 32.24 -42.16 35.13
C LEU A 208 32.00 -43.38 36.03
N PRO A 209 32.54 -44.57 35.68
CA PRO A 209 32.47 -45.70 36.58
C PRO A 209 33.23 -45.32 37.87
N ASP A 210 32.53 -45.43 39.00
CA ASP A 210 33.13 -45.28 40.32
C ASP A 210 34.31 -46.26 40.45
N ALA A 211 35.50 -45.72 40.71
CA ALA A 211 36.74 -46.46 40.91
C ALA A 211 37.00 -46.73 42.40
#